data_AF-A0A2H0VXJ0-F1
#
_entry.id   AF-A0A2H0VXJ0-F1
#
_cell.length_a   1.000
_cell.length_b   1.000
_cell.length_c   1.000
_cell.angle_alpha   90.00
_cell.angle_beta   90.00
_cell.angle_gamma   90.00
#
_symmetry.space_group_name_H-M   'P 1'
#
loop_
_entity.id
_entity.type
_entity.pdbx_description
1 polymer ?
#
loop_
_entity_poly.entity_id
_entity_poly.type
_entity_poly.pdbx_seq_one_letter_code
_entity_poly.pdbx_strand_id
1 'polypeptide(L)' 'MLSKSDYLRYLQCKKCLWLYKHRKDLKPEVSESQQAIFDQGYEVENYARELLPKGVE' A
#
# COMPACT_ATOMS: atom_id res chain seq x y z
N MET A 1 12.34 8.99 5.09
CA MET A 1 12.61 8.19 3.88
C MET A 1 11.36 8.16 2.99
N LEU A 2 11.54 8.30 1.68
CA LEU A 2 10.48 8.21 0.66
C LEU A 2 10.54 6.83 0.00
N SER A 3 9.42 6.11 -0.01
CA SER A 3 9.29 4.82 -0.71
C SER A 3 8.80 5.01 -2.15
N LYS A 4 8.81 3.93 -2.94
CA LYS A 4 8.18 3.88 -4.27
C LYS A 4 6.71 4.33 -4.21
N SER A 5 5.97 3.84 -3.22
CA SER A 5 4.56 4.21 -3.01
C SER A 5 4.38 5.68 -2.62
N ASP A 6 5.32 6.26 -1.88
CA ASP A 6 5.30 7.70 -1.58
C ASP A 6 5.50 8.54 -2.85
N TYR A 7 6.41 8.13 -3.72
CA TYR A 7 6.65 8.81 -4.99
C TYR A 7 5.42 8.74 -5.91
N LEU A 8 4.80 7.55 -6.06
CA LEU A 8 3.55 7.41 -6.81
C LEU A 8 2.43 8.27 -6.23
N ARG A 9 2.29 8.32 -4.91
CA ARG A 9 1.30 9.18 -4.23
C ARG A 9 1.57 10.66 -4.49
N TYR A 10 2.84 11.09 -4.47
CA TYR A 10 3.21 12.47 -4.81
C TYR A 10 2.83 12.84 -6.24
N LEU A 11 3.09 11.94 -7.20
CA LEU A 11 2.73 12.14 -8.60
C LEU A 11 1.21 12.29 -8.79
N GLN A 12 0.42 11.51 -8.06
CA GLN A 12 -1.04 11.64 -8.08
C GLN A 12 -1.50 12.94 -7.40
N CYS A 13 -1.00 13.22 -6.19
CA CYS A 13 -1.35 14.41 -5.44
C CYS A 13 -0.30 14.73 -4.35
N LYS A 14 0.40 15.85 -4.52
CA LYS A 14 1.43 16.31 -3.57
C LYS A 14 0.89 16.52 -2.15
N LYS A 15 -0.32 17.08 -2.02
CA LYS A 15 -0.98 17.30 -0.73
C LYS A 15 -1.31 15.97 -0.03
N CYS A 16 -1.71 14.95 -0.81
CA CYS A 16 -1.98 13.61 -0.28
C CYS A 16 -0.72 12.98 0.33
N LEU A 17 0.45 13.09 -0.33
CA LEU A 17 1.71 12.63 0.27
C LEU A 17 2.00 13.35 1.58
N TRP A 18 1.86 14.68 1.60
CA TRP A 18 2.15 15.46 2.80
C TRP A 18 1.27 15.05 3.98
N LEU A 19 -0.05 14.91 3.76
CA LEU A 19 -0.99 14.44 4.78
C LEU A 19 -0.62 13.04 5.27
N TYR A 20 -0.32 12.11 4.36
CA TYR A 20 0.06 10.75 4.70
C TYR A 20 1.33 10.68 5.59
N LYS A 21 2.29 11.59 5.40
CA LYS A 21 3.54 11.62 6.17
C LYS A 21 3.42 12.37 7.50
N HIS A 22 2.68 13.47 7.52
CA HIS A 22 2.71 14.43 8.63
C HIS A 22 1.40 14.53 9.42
N ARG A 23 0.27 14.07 8.87
CA ARG A 23 -1.06 14.13 9.48
C ARG A 23 -1.81 12.81 9.36
N LYS A 24 -1.20 11.75 9.89
CA LYS A 24 -1.79 10.39 9.91
C LYS A 24 -3.09 10.32 10.70
N ASP A 25 -3.27 11.24 11.65
CA ASP A 25 -4.49 11.44 12.43
C ASP A 25 -5.71 11.78 11.55
N LEU A 26 -5.50 12.36 10.37
CA LEU A 26 -6.56 12.67 9.42
C LEU A 26 -6.86 11.52 8.45
N LYS A 27 -6.12 10.41 8.54
CA LYS A 27 -6.37 9.25 7.68
C LYS A 27 -7.70 8.61 8.09
N PRO A 28 -8.62 8.34 7.14
CA PRO A 28 -9.84 7.61 7.47
C PRO A 28 -9.49 6.21 7.99
N GLU A 29 -10.33 5.72 8.90
CA GLU A 29 -10.25 4.33 9.34
C GLU A 29 -10.48 3.39 8.15
N VAL A 30 -9.77 2.27 8.17
CA VAL A 30 -9.93 1.23 7.15
C VAL A 30 -11.19 0.44 7.53
N SER A 31 -12.17 0.39 6.64
CA SER A 31 -13.36 -0.44 6.86
C SER A 31 -12.99 -1.92 6.80
N GLU A 32 -13.79 -2.78 7.43
CA GLU A 32 -13.62 -4.23 7.37
C GLU A 32 -13.60 -4.75 5.92
N SER A 33 -14.48 -4.22 5.07
CA SER A 33 -14.52 -4.57 3.65
C SER A 33 -13.22 -4.20 2.92
N GLN A 34 -12.61 -3.07 3.25
CA GLN A 34 -11.36 -2.64 2.64
C GLN A 34 -10.17 -3.44 3.19
N GLN A 35 -10.21 -3.79 4.48
CA GLN A 35 -9.22 -4.68 5.08
C GLN A 35 -9.25 -6.07 4.44
N ALA A 36 -10.43 -6.64 4.21
CA ALA A 36 -10.58 -7.93 3.53
C ALA A 36 -9.98 -7.95 2.13
N ILE A 37 -10.08 -6.85 1.37
CA ILE A 37 -9.44 -6.72 0.05
C ILE A 37 -7.91 -6.71 0.18
N PHE A 38 -7.37 -6.02 1.20
CA PHE A 38 -5.92 -6.00 1.45
C PHE A 38 -5.41 -7.39 1.83
N ASP A 39 -6.12 -8.06 2.74
CA ASP A 39 -5.77 -9.42 3.18
C ASP A 39 -5.76 -10.40 2.02
N GLN A 40 -6.80 -10.35 1.16
CA GLN A 40 -6.83 -11.15 -0.07
C GLN A 40 -5.63 -10.84 -1.00
N GLY A 41 -5.24 -9.57 -1.12
CA GLY A 41 -4.05 -9.18 -1.89
C GLY A 41 -2.77 -9.83 -1.36
N TYR A 42 -2.56 -9.84 -0.05
CA TYR A 42 -1.40 -10.47 0.58
C TYR A 42 -1.39 -12.00 0.39
N GLU A 43 -2.55 -12.65 0.50
CA GLU A 43 -2.66 -14.09 0.25
C GLU A 43 -2.25 -14.44 -1.19
N VAL A 44 -2.74 -13.69 -2.18
CA VAL A 44 -2.36 -13.91 -3.59
C VAL A 44 -0.86 -13.67 -3.81
N GLU A 45 -0.28 -12.66 -3.17
CA GLU A 45 1.16 -12.40 -3.24
C GLU A 45 1.99 -13.56 -2.67
N ASN A 46 1.55 -14.17 -1.57
CA ASN A 46 2.20 -15.35 -0.99
C ASN A 46 2.18 -16.54 -1.95
N TYR A 47 1.02 -16.87 -2.52
CA TYR A 47 0.93 -17.93 -3.53
C TYR A 47 1.81 -17.63 -4.75
N ALA A 48 1.88 -16.37 -5.19
CA ALA A 48 2.74 -15.98 -6.31
C ALA A 48 4.23 -16.21 -6.01
N ARG A 49 4.68 -15.92 -4.78
CA ARG A 49 6.06 -16.19 -4.34
C ARG A 49 6.38 -17.69 -4.33
N GLU A 50 5.43 -18.52 -3.88
CA GLU A 50 5.59 -19.98 -3.89
C GLU A 50 5.68 -20.55 -5.32
N LEU A 51 4.83 -20.05 -6.22
CA LEU A 51 4.81 -20.47 -7.63
C LEU A 51 6.03 -19.98 -8.42
N LEU A 52 6.61 -18.83 -8.04
CA LEU A 52 7.72 -18.18 -8.72
C LEU A 52 8.91 -18.00 -7.77
N PRO A 53 9.61 -19.07 -7.37
CA PRO A 53 10.68 -19.01 -6.37
C PRO A 53 11.93 -18.24 -6.81
N LYS A 54 12.03 -17.89 -8.11
CA LYS A 54 13.07 -17.00 -8.66
C LYS A 54 12.50 -15.65 -9.10
N GLY A 55 11.25 -15.34 -8.74
CA GLY A 55 10.64 -14.05 -8.96
C GLY A 55 11.42 -12.95 -8.24
N VAL A 56 11.46 -11.77 -8.86
CA VAL A 56 12.15 -10.59 -8.31
C VAL A 56 11.09 -9.68 -7.70
N GLU A 57 11.37 -9.13 -6.52
CA GLU A 57 10.52 -8.16 -5.81
C GLU A 57 10.81 -6.71 -6.21
#